data_AF-A0ABD5NW32-F1
#
_entry.id   AF-A0ABD5NW32-F1
#
_cell.length_a   1.000
_cell.length_b   1.000
_cell.length_c   1.000
_cell.angle_alpha   90.00
_cell.angle_beta   90.00
_cell.angle_gamma   90.00
#
_symmetry.space_group_name_H-M   'P 1'
#
loop_
_entity.id
_entity.type
_entity.pdbx_description
1 polymer ?
#
loop_
_entity_poly.entity_id
_entity_poly.type
_entity_poly.pdbx_seq_one_letter_code
_entity_poly.pdbx_strand_id
1 'polypeptide(L)'
;MVERSDPARTGVNAGRVVGLLTATLAVVSLLQTQASFYEIATALLDAFGIESSLSVSALFWGNVAIAASARYVVGYVVGSLVGVVYDWLDRPSLPVLVGMVLVVGVVDGFLAGIDTRSVGIGSAYVVAWLCYVPAFVWLSDDDANDVRSGPRRLGDS
;
A
#
# COMPACT_ATOMS: atom_id res chain seq x y z
N MET A 1 -24.85 22.16 -4.30
CA MET A 1 -24.23 20.97 -4.92
C MET A 1 -23.84 20.06 -3.78
N VAL A 2 -24.40 18.86 -3.72
CA VAL A 2 -23.97 17.83 -2.76
C VAL A 2 -22.64 17.32 -3.27
N GLU A 3 -21.55 17.53 -2.53
CA GLU A 3 -20.28 16.86 -2.82
C GLU A 3 -20.53 15.35 -2.68
N ARG A 4 -20.65 14.66 -3.82
CA ARG A 4 -20.62 13.21 -3.85
C ARG A 4 -19.24 12.80 -3.35
N SER A 5 -19.19 11.99 -2.28
CA SER A 5 -17.98 11.28 -1.86
C SER A 5 -17.35 10.65 -3.10
N ASP A 6 -16.12 11.06 -3.40
CA ASP A 6 -15.33 10.61 -4.54
C ASP A 6 -14.65 9.28 -4.14
N PRO A 7 -15.12 8.13 -4.64
CA PRO A 7 -14.59 6.84 -4.21
C PRO A 7 -13.12 6.64 -4.59
N ALA A 8 -12.61 7.39 -5.57
CA ALA A 8 -11.19 7.40 -5.88
C ALA A 8 -10.37 8.02 -4.74
N ARG A 9 -10.87 9.11 -4.12
CA ARG A 9 -10.22 9.72 -2.95
C ARG A 9 -10.27 8.80 -1.72
N THR A 10 -11.40 8.15 -1.47
CA THR A 10 -11.51 7.13 -0.41
C THR A 10 -10.53 5.98 -0.66
N GLY A 11 -10.44 5.52 -1.91
CA GLY A 11 -9.53 4.46 -2.32
C GLY A 11 -8.05 4.83 -2.16
N VAL A 12 -7.68 6.08 -2.45
CA VAL A 12 -6.35 6.61 -2.15
C VAL A 12 -6.06 6.53 -0.65
N ASN A 13 -6.96 7.01 0.20
CA ASN A 13 -6.73 7.04 1.65
C ASN A 13 -6.61 5.62 2.24
N ALA A 14 -7.48 4.70 1.83
CA ALA A 14 -7.36 3.28 2.20
C ALA A 14 -6.07 2.66 1.64
N GLY A 15 -5.69 3.02 0.41
CA GLY A 15 -4.45 2.59 -0.24
C GLY A 15 -3.19 3.03 0.49
N ARG A 16 -3.20 4.21 1.12
CA ARG A 16 -2.08 4.68 1.97
C ARG A 16 -1.89 3.81 3.20
N VAL A 17 -2.96 3.32 3.82
CA VAL A 17 -2.88 2.40 4.97
C VAL A 17 -2.18 1.12 4.55
N VAL A 18 -2.61 0.51 3.45
CA VAL A 18 -1.97 -0.70 2.91
C VAL A 18 -0.53 -0.43 2.49
N GLY A 19 -0.28 0.70 1.82
CA GLY A 19 1.05 1.14 1.41
C GLY A 19 2.02 1.25 2.60
N LEU A 20 1.57 1.77 3.74
CA LEU A 20 2.37 1.83 4.96
C LEU A 20 2.64 0.45 5.57
N LEU A 21 1.63 -0.42 5.61
CA LEU A 21 1.77 -1.79 6.12
C LEU A 21 2.77 -2.59 5.28
N THR A 22 2.60 -2.56 3.96
CA THR A 22 3.48 -3.26 3.02
C THR A 22 4.89 -2.67 2.97
N ALA A 23 5.04 -1.34 3.07
CA ALA A 23 6.34 -0.69 3.22
C ALA A 23 7.05 -1.15 4.51
N THR A 24 6.32 -1.23 5.63
CA THR A 24 6.87 -1.71 6.90
C THR A 24 7.32 -3.16 6.78
N LEU A 25 6.52 -4.03 6.16
CA LEU A 25 6.90 -5.42 5.89
C LEU A 25 8.15 -5.52 5.02
N ALA A 26 8.26 -4.70 3.97
CA ALA A 26 9.45 -4.64 3.12
C ALA A 26 10.70 -4.22 3.91
N VAL A 27 10.60 -3.18 4.74
CA VAL A 27 11.69 -2.70 5.60
C VAL A 27 12.13 -3.80 6.56
N VAL A 28 11.19 -4.44 7.26
CA VAL A 28 11.50 -5.55 8.19
C VAL A 28 12.18 -6.70 7.45
N SER A 29 11.69 -7.08 6.27
CA SER A 29 12.30 -8.13 5.45
C SER A 29 13.75 -7.78 5.03
N LEU A 30 14.01 -6.53 4.66
CA LEU A 30 15.35 -6.08 4.28
C LEU A 30 16.31 -6.02 5.47
N LEU A 31 15.82 -5.63 6.65
CA LEU A 31 16.61 -5.64 7.88
C LEU A 31 17.02 -7.05 8.30
N GLN A 32 16.15 -8.04 8.07
CA GLN A 32 16.48 -9.45 8.35
C GLN A 32 17.57 -10.02 7.43
N THR A 33 17.74 -9.46 6.23
CA THR A 33 18.74 -9.91 5.24
C THR A 33 19.95 -8.97 5.14
N GLN A 34 20.10 -8.04 6.09
CA GLN A 34 21.14 -7.02 6.08
C GLN A 34 22.54 -7.61 5.93
N ALA A 35 22.90 -8.65 6.72
CA ALA A 35 24.23 -9.25 6.66
C ALA A 35 24.57 -9.77 5.25
N SER A 36 23.63 -10.51 4.64
CA SER A 36 23.80 -11.04 3.28
C SER A 36 23.89 -9.94 2.23
N PHE A 37 23.16 -8.82 2.39
CA PHE A 37 23.29 -7.68 1.49
C PHE A 37 24.70 -7.08 1.54
N TYR A 38 25.26 -6.90 2.72
CA TYR A 38 26.61 -6.33 2.89
C TYR A 38 27.67 -7.25 2.27
N GLU A 39 27.57 -8.57 2.51
CA GLU A 39 28.48 -9.56 1.92
C GLU A 39 28.45 -9.53 0.39
N ILE A 40 27.26 -9.56 -0.21
CA ILE A 40 27.10 -9.53 -1.68
C ILE A 40 27.56 -8.19 -2.27
N ALA A 41 27.19 -7.07 -1.64
CA ALA A 41 27.55 -5.74 -2.13
C ALA A 41 29.06 -5.52 -2.09
N THR A 42 29.74 -5.91 -1.01
CA THR A 42 31.21 -5.82 -0.92
C THR A 42 31.87 -6.70 -1.98
N ALA A 43 31.42 -7.95 -2.15
CA ALA A 43 31.97 -8.85 -3.17
C ALA A 43 31.81 -8.30 -4.60
N LEU A 44 30.68 -7.64 -4.90
CA LEU A 44 30.46 -7.00 -6.20
C LEU A 44 31.35 -5.77 -6.38
N LEU A 45 31.44 -4.89 -5.39
CA LEU A 45 32.29 -3.70 -5.47
C LEU A 45 33.76 -4.07 -5.69
N ASP A 46 34.25 -5.09 -4.98
CA ASP A 46 35.59 -5.64 -5.15
C ASP A 46 35.77 -6.24 -6.56
N ALA A 47 34.78 -6.98 -7.06
CA ALA A 47 34.83 -7.57 -8.41
C ALA A 47 34.89 -6.53 -9.54
N PHE A 48 34.27 -5.36 -9.36
CA PHE A 48 34.30 -4.27 -10.33
C PHE A 48 35.43 -3.26 -10.10
N GLY A 49 36.28 -3.47 -9.09
CA GLY A 49 37.40 -2.58 -8.76
C GLY A 49 36.96 -1.16 -8.40
N ILE A 50 35.73 -1.01 -7.89
CA ILE A 50 35.17 0.29 -7.52
C ILE A 50 35.72 0.63 -6.12
N GLU A 51 36.71 1.52 -6.07
CA GLU A 51 37.12 2.18 -4.83
C GLU A 51 35.93 2.98 -4.30
N SER A 52 35.18 2.36 -3.39
CA SER A 52 33.85 2.82 -3.03
C SER A 52 33.91 4.12 -2.23
N SER A 53 33.69 5.25 -2.89
CA SER A 53 33.44 6.53 -2.22
C SER A 53 32.11 6.54 -1.44
N LEU A 54 31.20 5.62 -1.77
CA LEU A 54 29.93 5.39 -1.08
C LEU A 54 30.07 4.25 -0.05
N SER A 55 29.69 4.50 1.19
CA SER A 55 29.60 3.45 2.20
C SER A 55 28.56 2.40 1.79
N VAL A 56 28.86 1.10 1.93
CA VAL A 56 27.90 -0.01 1.74
C VAL A 56 26.62 0.19 2.57
N SER A 57 26.77 0.83 3.74
CA SER A 57 25.64 1.25 4.56
C SER A 57 24.72 2.25 3.85
N ALA A 58 25.27 3.23 3.13
CA ALA A 58 24.48 4.18 2.36
C ALA A 58 23.71 3.49 1.22
N LEU A 59 24.32 2.50 0.55
CA LEU A 59 23.66 1.69 -0.47
C LEU A 59 22.49 0.87 0.12
N PHE A 60 22.71 0.25 1.28
CA PHE A 60 21.68 -0.52 1.97
C PHE A 60 20.49 0.38 2.35
N TRP A 61 20.73 1.49 3.04
CA TRP A 61 19.66 2.39 3.45
C TRP A 61 18.96 3.07 2.26
N GLY A 62 19.70 3.37 1.19
CA GLY A 62 19.12 3.82 -0.07
C GLY A 62 18.16 2.80 -0.66
N ASN A 63 18.54 1.52 -0.69
CA ASN A 63 17.67 0.43 -1.13
C ASN A 63 16.42 0.30 -0.24
N VAL A 64 16.57 0.38 1.08
CA VAL A 64 15.42 0.36 2.02
C VAL A 64 14.47 1.52 1.73
N ALA A 65 14.98 2.74 1.55
CA ALA A 65 14.16 3.92 1.27
C ALA A 65 13.42 3.80 -0.08
N ILE A 66 14.09 3.32 -1.12
CA ILE A 66 13.49 3.07 -2.44
C ILE A 66 12.42 1.99 -2.34
N ALA A 67 12.68 0.87 -1.66
CA ALA A 67 11.72 -0.20 -1.49
C ALA A 67 10.47 0.26 -0.71
N ALA A 68 10.66 0.97 0.40
CA ALA A 68 9.57 1.50 1.21
C ALA A 68 8.72 2.51 0.44
N SER A 69 9.36 3.45 -0.26
CA SER A 69 8.65 4.45 -1.08
C SER A 69 7.91 3.80 -2.25
N ALA A 70 8.50 2.83 -2.95
CA ALA A 70 7.84 2.08 -4.00
C ALA A 70 6.58 1.36 -3.50
N ARG A 71 6.66 0.68 -2.34
CA ARG A 71 5.51 0.02 -1.72
C ARG A 71 4.39 1.00 -1.37
N TYR A 72 4.75 2.14 -0.79
CA TYR A 72 3.77 3.17 -0.48
C TYR A 72 3.09 3.73 -1.75
N VAL A 73 3.85 4.00 -2.81
CA VAL A 73 3.32 4.49 -4.09
C VAL A 73 2.43 3.44 -4.76
N VAL A 74 2.81 2.17 -4.75
CA VAL A 74 1.98 1.08 -5.28
C VAL A 74 0.66 0.99 -4.52
N GLY A 75 0.69 1.01 -3.18
CA GLY A 75 -0.52 1.01 -2.35
C GLY A 75 -1.44 2.20 -2.66
N TYR A 76 -0.85 3.39 -2.84
CA TYR A 76 -1.57 4.60 -3.25
C TYR A 76 -2.26 4.44 -4.61
N VAL A 77 -1.51 4.03 -5.63
CA VAL A 77 -2.02 3.94 -7.02
C VAL A 77 -3.06 2.83 -7.14
N VAL A 78 -2.76 1.66 -6.60
CA VAL A 78 -3.67 0.50 -6.68
C VAL A 78 -4.91 0.75 -5.84
N GLY A 79 -4.80 1.37 -4.65
CA GLY A 79 -5.97 1.78 -3.87
C GLY A 79 -6.87 2.77 -4.62
N SER A 80 -6.27 3.77 -5.29
CA SER A 80 -7.02 4.68 -6.17
C SER A 80 -7.77 3.93 -7.28
N LEU A 81 -7.09 3.00 -7.96
CA LEU A 81 -7.69 2.18 -9.02
C LEU A 81 -8.85 1.31 -8.49
N VAL A 82 -8.69 0.71 -7.31
CA VAL A 82 -9.79 -0.05 -6.67
C VAL A 82 -10.97 0.87 -6.39
N GLY A 83 -10.74 2.09 -5.89
CA GLY A 83 -11.79 3.10 -5.72
C GLY A 83 -12.50 3.49 -7.02
N VAL A 84 -11.74 3.70 -8.10
CA VAL A 84 -12.29 3.99 -9.44
C VAL A 84 -13.12 2.83 -9.98
N VAL A 85 -12.63 1.59 -9.86
CA VAL A 85 -13.36 0.39 -10.29
C VAL A 85 -14.62 0.20 -9.45
N TYR A 86 -14.55 0.48 -8.15
CA TYR A 86 -15.70 0.43 -7.26
C TYR A 86 -16.80 1.42 -7.68
N ASP A 87 -16.44 2.65 -8.05
CA ASP A 87 -17.40 3.63 -8.59
C ASP A 87 -17.94 3.22 -9.96
N TRP A 88 -17.07 2.71 -10.84
CA TRP A 88 -17.43 2.23 -12.18
C TRP A 88 -18.42 1.05 -12.15
N LEU A 89 -18.38 0.25 -11.08
CA LEU A 89 -19.32 -0.86 -10.84
C LEU A 89 -20.58 -0.43 -10.07
N ASP A 90 -20.90 0.87 -10.05
CA ASP A 90 -22.07 1.44 -9.37
C ASP A 90 -22.13 1.07 -7.87
N ARG A 91 -20.99 1.15 -7.17
CA ARG A 91 -20.86 0.89 -5.72
C ARG A 91 -21.30 -0.53 -5.35
N PRO A 92 -20.55 -1.54 -5.80
CA PRO A 92 -20.92 -2.93 -5.64
C PRO A 92 -20.94 -3.35 -4.16
N SER A 93 -21.60 -4.47 -3.89
CA SER A 93 -21.68 -5.03 -2.52
C SER A 93 -20.29 -5.31 -1.92
N LEU A 94 -20.20 -5.25 -0.58
CA LEU A 94 -18.95 -5.46 0.16
C LEU A 94 -18.19 -6.76 -0.20
N PRO A 95 -18.84 -7.91 -0.46
CA PRO A 95 -18.15 -9.11 -0.93
C PRO A 95 -17.40 -8.93 -2.26
N VAL A 96 -17.91 -8.10 -3.17
CA VAL A 96 -17.25 -7.79 -4.45
C VAL A 96 -15.98 -6.97 -4.19
N LEU A 97 -16.06 -5.97 -3.29
CA LEU A 97 -14.88 -5.20 -2.88
C LEU A 97 -13.81 -6.09 -2.24
N VAL A 98 -14.21 -6.98 -1.32
CA VAL A 98 -13.32 -7.97 -0.72
C VAL A 98 -12.69 -8.84 -1.80
N GLY A 99 -13.46 -9.31 -2.79
CA GLY A 99 -12.95 -10.10 -3.91
C GLY A 99 -11.89 -9.37 -4.72
N MET A 100 -12.13 -8.10 -5.08
CA MET A 100 -11.16 -7.28 -5.82
C MET A 100 -9.86 -7.10 -5.03
N VAL A 101 -9.96 -6.72 -3.75
CA VAL A 101 -8.81 -6.52 -2.86
C VAL A 101 -8.05 -7.83 -2.62
N LEU A 102 -8.75 -8.94 -2.48
CA LEU A 102 -8.14 -10.27 -2.31
C LEU A 102 -7.31 -10.64 -3.54
N VAL A 103 -7.81 -10.41 -4.76
CA VAL A 103 -7.04 -10.66 -5.99
C VAL A 103 -5.75 -9.86 -6.01
N VAL A 104 -5.82 -8.57 -5.70
CA VAL A 104 -4.63 -7.71 -5.58
C VAL A 104 -3.67 -8.25 -4.53
N GLY A 105 -4.18 -8.55 -3.34
CA GLY A 105 -3.38 -9.04 -2.22
C GLY A 105 -2.69 -10.38 -2.52
N VAL A 106 -3.36 -11.30 -3.21
CA VAL A 106 -2.80 -12.59 -3.62
C VAL A 106 -1.69 -12.39 -4.65
N VAL A 107 -1.88 -11.54 -5.65
CA VAL A 107 -0.85 -11.25 -6.66
C VAL A 107 0.37 -10.62 -6.00
N ASP A 108 0.17 -9.59 -5.17
CA ASP A 108 1.27 -8.90 -4.48
C ASP A 108 1.98 -9.81 -3.47
N GLY A 109 1.22 -10.56 -2.67
CA GLY A 109 1.75 -11.52 -1.70
C GLY A 109 2.49 -12.67 -2.36
N PHE A 110 2.05 -13.15 -3.53
CA PHE A 110 2.77 -14.16 -4.30
C PHE A 110 4.12 -13.64 -4.78
N LEU A 111 4.17 -12.43 -5.36
CA LEU A 111 5.42 -11.81 -5.79
C LEU A 111 6.38 -11.58 -4.62
N ALA A 112 5.88 -11.07 -3.50
CA ALA A 112 6.67 -10.89 -2.28
C ALA A 112 7.17 -12.22 -1.70
N GLY A 113 6.36 -13.27 -1.76
CA GLY A 113 6.72 -14.61 -1.29
C GLY A 113 7.83 -15.25 -2.13
N ILE A 114 7.84 -15.03 -3.45
CA ILE A 114 8.93 -15.47 -4.33
C ILE A 114 10.21 -14.69 -4.04
N ASP A 115 10.12 -13.36 -3.98
CA ASP A 115 11.26 -12.46 -3.76
C ASP A 115 11.98 -12.78 -2.44
N THR A 116 11.20 -12.99 -1.37
CA THR A 116 11.73 -13.27 -0.03
C THR A 116 11.91 -14.75 0.27
N ARG A 117 11.48 -15.64 -0.65
CA ARG A 117 11.40 -17.10 -0.45
C ARG A 117 10.68 -17.50 0.83
N SER A 118 9.69 -16.71 1.25
CA SER A 118 8.96 -16.89 2.51
C SER A 118 7.46 -16.83 2.29
N VAL A 119 6.81 -17.97 2.52
CA VAL A 119 5.33 -18.05 2.51
C VAL A 119 4.72 -17.16 3.59
N GLY A 120 5.40 -17.00 4.73
CA GLY A 120 4.94 -16.15 5.82
C GLY A 120 4.95 -14.66 5.47
N ILE A 121 5.96 -14.21 4.70
CA ILE A 121 5.97 -12.82 4.20
C ILE A 121 4.87 -12.65 3.15
N GLY A 122 4.75 -13.59 2.20
CA GLY A 122 3.69 -13.53 1.20
C GLY A 122 2.29 -13.47 1.81
N SER A 123 2.00 -14.27 2.83
CA SER A 123 0.71 -14.24 3.53
C SER A 123 0.49 -12.95 4.31
N ALA A 124 1.54 -12.38 4.93
CA ALA A 124 1.45 -11.08 5.60
C ALA A 124 1.07 -9.95 4.63
N TYR A 125 1.53 -10.00 3.38
CA TYR A 125 1.10 -9.05 2.33
C TYR A 125 -0.38 -9.21 1.96
N VAL A 126 -0.87 -10.44 1.84
CA VAL A 126 -2.32 -10.70 1.61
C VAL A 126 -3.14 -10.11 2.75
N VAL A 127 -2.73 -10.34 4.00
CA VAL A 127 -3.41 -9.79 5.19
C VAL A 127 -3.35 -8.26 5.21
N ALA A 128 -2.21 -7.66 4.86
CA ALA A 128 -2.07 -6.21 4.77
C ALA A 128 -3.04 -5.61 3.74
N TRP A 129 -3.23 -6.27 2.60
CA TRP A 129 -4.22 -5.86 1.61
C TRP A 129 -5.65 -5.99 2.12
N LEU A 130 -5.98 -7.04 2.88
CA LEU A 130 -7.32 -7.17 3.48
C LEU A 130 -7.65 -6.03 4.45
N CYS A 131 -6.65 -5.37 5.06
CA CYS A 131 -6.86 -4.16 5.87
C CYS A 131 -7.36 -2.96 5.04
N TYR A 132 -7.28 -3.00 3.71
CA TYR A 132 -7.91 -2.02 2.83
C TYR A 132 -9.42 -1.94 3.05
N VAL A 133 -10.09 -3.09 3.16
CA VAL A 133 -11.56 -3.17 3.23
C VAL A 133 -12.12 -2.40 4.43
N PRO A 134 -11.71 -2.67 5.69
CA PRO A 134 -12.21 -1.91 6.82
C PRO A 134 -11.83 -0.43 6.75
N ALA A 135 -10.64 -0.08 6.23
CA ALA A 135 -10.23 1.31 6.05
C ALA A 135 -11.13 2.04 5.04
N PHE A 136 -11.44 1.38 3.91
CA PHE A 136 -12.30 1.92 2.86
C PHE A 136 -13.73 2.11 3.36
N VAL A 137 -14.31 1.10 4.02
CA VAL A 137 -15.67 1.17 4.58
C VAL A 137 -15.78 2.29 5.60
N TRP A 138 -14.83 2.40 6.52
CA TRP A 138 -14.83 3.44 7.54
C TRP A 138 -14.79 4.86 6.93
N LEU A 139 -13.93 5.07 5.93
CA LEU A 139 -13.83 6.34 5.23
C LEU A 139 -15.04 6.65 4.34
N SER A 140 -15.67 5.63 3.74
CA SER A 140 -16.91 5.79 2.97
C SER A 140 -18.10 6.17 3.86
N ASP A 141 -18.19 5.62 5.07
CA ASP A 141 -19.26 5.90 6.02
C ASP A 141 -19.11 7.28 6.70
N ASP A 142 -17.89 7.71 7.00
CA ASP A 142 -17.62 9.05 7.57
C ASP A 142 -17.99 10.18 6.59
N ASP A 143 -17.66 10.02 5.30
CA ASP A 143 -18.10 10.96 4.26
C ASP A 143 -19.64 10.96 4.09
N ALA A 144 -20.31 9.83 4.34
CA ALA A 144 -21.77 9.74 4.29
C ALA A 144 -22.45 10.37 5.52
N ASN A 145 -21.77 10.44 6.67
CA ASN A 145 -22.25 11.09 7.88
C ASN A 145 -22.12 12.62 7.87
N ASP A 146 -21.35 13.19 6.93
CA ASP A 146 -21.22 14.64 6.75
C ASP A 146 -22.46 15.31 6.12
N VAL A 147 -23.48 14.51 5.77
CA VAL A 147 -24.80 14.96 5.27
C VAL A 147 -25.59 15.79 6.31
N ARG A 148 -25.16 15.84 7.58
CA ARG A 148 -25.73 16.76 8.58
C ARG A 148 -25.32 18.22 8.40
N SER A 149 -24.38 18.54 7.51
CA SER A 149 -23.98 19.91 7.16
C SER A 149 -24.48 20.34 5.78
N GLY A 150 -25.75 20.07 5.46
CA GLY A 150 -26.43 20.80 4.38
C GLY A 150 -26.71 22.27 4.78
N PRO A 151 -26.78 23.22 3.83
CA PRO A 151 -27.11 24.61 4.15
C PRO A 151 -28.46 24.66 4.87
N ARG A 152 -28.48 25.11 6.13
CA ARG A 152 -29.72 25.39 6.85
C ARG A 152 -30.50 26.43 6.06
N ARG A 153 -31.70 26.07 5.64
CA ARG A 153 -32.66 27.00 5.04
C ARG A 153 -32.98 28.06 6.12
N LEU A 154 -32.47 29.27 5.95
CA LEU A 154 -32.88 30.43 6.75
C LEU A 154 -34.29 30.80 6.28
N GLY A 155 -35.33 30.31 6.97
CA GLY A 155 -36.70 30.64 6.58
C GLY A 155 -37.86 29.94 7.26
N ASP A 156 -37.64 29.09 8.27
CA ASP A 156 -38.76 28.57 9.07
C ASP A 156 -38.84 29.36 10.39
N SER A 157 -39.67 30.41 10.36
CA SER A 157 -40.28 31.08 11.50
C SER A 157 -41.79 30.90 11.41
#